data_AF-M3B0G2-F1
#
_entry.id   AF-M3B0G2-F1
#
_cell.length_a   1.000
_cell.length_b   1.000
_cell.length_c   1.000
_cell.angle_alpha   90.00
_cell.angle_beta   90.00
_cell.angle_gamma   90.00
#
_symmetry.space_group_name_H-M   'P 1'
#
loop_
_entity.id
_entity.type
_entity.pdbx_description
1 polymer ?
#
loop_
_entity_poly.entity_id
_entity_poly.type
_entity_poly.pdbx_seq_one_letter_code
_entity_poly.pdbx_strand_id
1 'polypeptide(L)'
;MKTTMYAAAAALATTSSARQFVMYTPGGDSDLVERMDAIVSPGKISAHTHQIFGASGASPDMTYESLQKSDCTTVGNAAMAGNSQDKSVYWHPSLYAEAKNGTGYVRIPSGGHKMYYRDVGNSADQVASPFEFPKNFHMVAGDQTMRAANKDTKHQLITEWICHMSTGKLMGVDQKSGFPTDVSNCDSYPGFAGSIHFPHCWNGEAPKVNDNSHMSYPEGDPQGGPCPSTHPIRLPHIFMENFFDLDKVHDQIEPNTFVLSQGDPTGYGWHADFFNGWDEGAIPSLIESCPNPFYGNEDVGTCPTFKGFSMKSTDCKMKAHFEENSDTPGEYLPGCNPISKVNPAPKMAAAPLGVCSDECTPASAPNAGNAPSYNSSSPSSPSSSISPPSYGKPSSSTKPQAAATTLATAYSAPSPPAYVGAAKEAIKDAAKDAVDHAIEYVTHVVTVTADSYKRDAAPTPHKRHEHAHMRKHQRHI
;
A
#
# COMPACT_ATOMS: atom_id res chain seq x y z
N MET A 1 32.21 52.12 15.18
CA MET A 1 30.89 51.51 15.41
C MET A 1 30.08 51.58 14.13
N LYS A 2 30.00 50.48 13.37
CA LYS A 2 28.95 50.20 12.38
C LYS A 2 28.78 48.68 12.36
N THR A 3 27.73 48.21 13.01
CA THR A 3 27.40 46.79 13.13
C THR A 3 26.50 46.41 11.96
N THR A 4 26.98 45.58 11.05
CA THR A 4 26.17 45.06 9.94
C THR A 4 25.38 43.85 10.46
N MET A 5 24.08 43.99 10.66
CA MET A 5 23.18 42.86 10.90
C MET A 5 22.92 42.13 9.59
N TYR A 6 23.36 40.88 9.50
CA TYR A 6 22.86 39.95 8.48
C TYR A 6 21.48 39.46 8.92
N ALA A 7 20.43 39.85 8.20
CA ALA A 7 19.12 39.24 8.35
C ALA A 7 19.17 37.86 7.69
N ALA A 8 19.18 36.79 8.50
CA ALA A 8 18.92 35.45 8.02
C ALA A 8 17.43 35.37 7.66
N ALA A 9 17.11 35.28 6.37
CA ALA A 9 15.79 34.91 5.91
C ALA A 9 15.54 33.45 6.31
N ALA A 10 14.75 33.23 7.36
CA ALA A 10 14.22 31.92 7.66
C ALA A 10 13.24 31.56 6.54
N ALA A 11 13.61 30.59 5.70
CA ALA A 11 12.67 29.97 4.79
C ALA A 11 11.59 29.29 5.64
N LEU A 12 10.38 29.83 5.60
CA LEU A 12 9.19 29.12 6.07
C LEU A 12 9.02 27.90 5.16
N ALA A 13 9.49 26.75 5.62
CA ALA A 13 9.06 25.47 5.07
C ALA A 13 7.55 25.39 5.32
N THR A 14 6.75 25.62 4.28
CA THR A 14 5.33 25.27 4.31
C THR A 14 5.27 23.77 4.54
N THR A 15 4.83 23.34 5.71
CA THR A 15 4.39 21.97 5.94
C THR A 15 3.18 21.77 5.03
N SER A 16 3.37 21.30 3.81
CA SER A 16 2.27 20.76 3.03
C SER A 16 1.76 19.56 3.80
N SER A 17 0.64 19.68 4.49
CA SER A 17 -0.03 18.54 5.10
C SER A 17 -0.23 17.50 4.00
N ALA A 18 0.32 16.29 4.18
CA ALA A 18 0.10 15.20 3.24
C ALA A 18 -1.43 15.01 3.06
N ARG A 19 -1.90 15.01 1.81
CA ARG A 19 -3.32 14.74 1.52
C ARG A 19 -3.51 13.24 1.55
N GLN A 20 -4.54 12.76 2.23
CA GLN A 20 -4.79 11.33 2.30
C GLN A 20 -6.26 11.00 2.59
N PHE A 21 -6.60 9.74 2.33
CA PHE A 21 -7.79 9.09 2.85
C PHE A 21 -7.44 7.68 3.33
N VAL A 22 -8.28 7.14 4.21
CA VAL A 22 -8.10 5.80 4.78
C VAL A 22 -9.32 4.94 4.49
N MET A 23 -9.08 3.70 4.09
CA MET A 23 -10.10 2.67 3.90
C MET A 23 -9.89 1.54 4.91
N TYR A 24 -10.97 0.81 5.19
CA TYR A 24 -11.04 -0.22 6.21
C TYR A 24 -11.60 -1.50 5.62
N THR A 25 -11.16 -2.65 6.14
CA THR A 25 -11.85 -3.92 5.94
C THR A 25 -12.47 -4.42 7.25
N PRO A 26 -13.50 -5.26 7.18
CA PRO A 26 -13.86 -6.09 8.32
C PRO A 26 -12.75 -7.12 8.61
N GLY A 27 -12.59 -7.52 9.87
CA GLY A 27 -11.78 -8.67 10.24
C GLY A 27 -12.52 -10.01 10.08
N GLY A 28 -11.83 -11.11 10.40
CA GLY A 28 -12.36 -12.47 10.38
C GLY A 28 -12.56 -13.04 8.98
N ASP A 29 -13.68 -13.74 8.77
CA ASP A 29 -13.97 -14.56 7.57
C ASP A 29 -14.38 -13.75 6.33
N SER A 30 -13.99 -12.47 6.28
CA SER A 30 -14.20 -11.63 5.09
C SER A 30 -13.02 -11.72 4.14
N ASP A 31 -11.83 -12.03 4.64
CA ASP A 31 -10.68 -12.33 3.83
C ASP A 31 -10.80 -13.74 3.23
N LEU A 32 -10.33 -13.89 2.00
CA LEU A 32 -10.12 -15.17 1.37
C LEU A 32 -8.72 -15.66 1.75
N VAL A 33 -8.61 -16.90 2.18
CA VAL A 33 -7.34 -17.50 2.59
C VAL A 33 -7.02 -18.69 1.70
N GLU A 34 -6.08 -18.51 0.77
CA GLU A 34 -5.66 -19.55 -0.17
C GLU A 34 -4.29 -19.23 -0.79
N ARG A 35 -3.73 -20.18 -1.55
CA ARG A 35 -2.50 -19.99 -2.32
C ARG A 35 -2.76 -19.36 -3.69
N MET A 36 -3.41 -18.20 -3.71
CA MET A 36 -3.59 -17.40 -4.93
C MET A 36 -2.61 -16.23 -4.94
N ASP A 37 -1.97 -16.01 -6.10
CA ASP A 37 -1.11 -14.85 -6.35
C ASP A 37 -1.12 -14.53 -7.85
N ALA A 38 -1.85 -13.48 -8.24
CA ALA A 38 -1.99 -13.10 -9.65
C ALA A 38 -0.78 -12.32 -10.19
N ILE A 39 0.18 -11.93 -9.34
CA ILE A 39 1.37 -11.16 -9.74
C ILE A 39 2.57 -12.09 -9.97
N VAL A 40 2.84 -12.95 -9.00
CA VAL A 40 4.00 -13.85 -9.01
C VAL A 40 3.70 -15.15 -9.74
N SER A 41 2.47 -15.68 -9.59
CA SER A 41 2.06 -16.98 -10.13
C SER A 41 0.73 -16.94 -10.89
N PRO A 42 0.56 -16.05 -11.89
CA PRO A 42 -0.73 -15.86 -12.56
C PRO A 42 -1.27 -17.16 -13.17
N GLY A 43 -2.55 -17.44 -12.88
CA GLY A 43 -3.29 -18.62 -13.32
C GLY A 43 -2.84 -19.93 -12.66
N LYS A 44 -1.95 -19.88 -11.66
CA LYS A 44 -1.37 -21.06 -11.00
C LYS A 44 -1.48 -20.94 -9.50
N ILE A 45 -1.30 -22.08 -8.82
CA ILE A 45 -1.19 -22.12 -7.37
C ILE A 45 0.13 -21.48 -6.93
N SER A 46 0.07 -20.63 -5.91
CA SER A 46 1.22 -19.96 -5.31
C SER A 46 2.00 -20.91 -4.39
N ALA A 47 3.22 -20.51 -4.02
CA ALA A 47 4.08 -21.27 -3.13
C ALA A 47 3.59 -21.26 -1.68
N HIS A 48 2.99 -20.18 -1.20
CA HIS A 48 2.53 -20.03 0.19
C HIS A 48 1.15 -19.35 0.28
N THR A 49 0.49 -19.52 1.43
CA THR A 49 -0.89 -19.07 1.65
C THR A 49 -0.97 -17.57 1.87
N HIS A 50 -1.88 -16.90 1.19
CA HIS A 50 -2.15 -15.48 1.37
C HIS A 50 -3.48 -15.24 2.09
N GLN A 51 -3.55 -14.13 2.82
CA GLN A 51 -4.81 -13.49 3.18
C GLN A 51 -5.10 -12.44 2.12
N ILE A 52 -6.24 -12.57 1.46
CA ILE A 52 -6.63 -11.79 0.28
C ILE A 52 -7.91 -11.01 0.63
N PHE A 53 -7.94 -9.73 0.29
CA PHE A 53 -9.08 -8.85 0.50
C PHE A 53 -9.23 -7.86 -0.66
N GLY A 54 -10.42 -7.26 -0.80
CA GLY A 54 -10.77 -6.39 -1.91
C GLY A 54 -11.97 -6.90 -2.69
N ALA A 55 -11.90 -6.77 -4.01
CA ALA A 55 -13.02 -7.00 -4.90
C ALA A 55 -13.44 -8.47 -5.02
N SER A 56 -14.74 -8.72 -5.11
CA SER A 56 -15.30 -10.07 -5.24
C SER A 56 -14.86 -10.82 -6.51
N GLY A 57 -14.38 -10.10 -7.53
CA GLY A 57 -13.82 -10.63 -8.77
C GLY A 57 -12.37 -11.11 -8.68
N ALA A 58 -11.77 -11.14 -7.49
CA ALA A 58 -10.44 -11.69 -7.26
C ALA A 58 -10.32 -13.11 -7.86
N SER A 59 -9.28 -13.32 -8.66
CA SER A 59 -9.01 -14.58 -9.34
C SER A 59 -7.54 -14.72 -9.70
N PRO A 60 -7.03 -15.96 -9.88
CA PRO A 60 -5.60 -16.20 -10.14
C PRO A 60 -5.09 -15.56 -11.44
N ASP A 61 -5.97 -15.28 -12.40
CA ASP A 61 -5.68 -14.67 -13.70
C ASP A 61 -6.42 -13.33 -13.91
N MET A 62 -6.71 -12.63 -12.81
CA MET A 62 -7.45 -11.37 -12.85
C MET A 62 -6.77 -10.30 -13.73
N THR A 63 -7.61 -9.49 -14.35
CA THR A 63 -7.26 -8.28 -15.10
C THR A 63 -8.04 -7.11 -14.54
N TYR A 64 -7.63 -5.88 -14.88
CA TYR A 64 -8.41 -4.69 -14.57
C TYR A 64 -9.87 -4.86 -15.03
N GLU A 65 -10.08 -5.32 -16.27
CA GLU A 65 -11.39 -5.49 -16.87
C GLU A 65 -12.25 -6.57 -16.17
N SER A 66 -11.64 -7.64 -15.63
CA SER A 66 -12.38 -8.63 -14.85
C SER A 66 -12.74 -8.09 -13.47
N LEU A 67 -11.84 -7.34 -12.83
CA LEU A 67 -12.10 -6.68 -11.54
C LEU A 67 -13.21 -5.62 -11.64
N GLN A 68 -13.31 -4.93 -12.77
CA GLN A 68 -14.40 -3.97 -13.03
C GLN A 68 -15.81 -4.59 -13.01
N LYS A 69 -15.92 -5.92 -13.10
CA LYS A 69 -17.19 -6.66 -13.02
C LYS A 69 -17.53 -7.13 -11.61
N SER A 70 -16.75 -6.74 -10.60
CA SER A 70 -17.02 -7.11 -9.20
C SER A 70 -18.28 -6.40 -8.69
N ASP A 71 -19.15 -7.16 -8.04
CA ASP A 71 -20.43 -6.68 -7.50
C ASP A 71 -20.29 -6.09 -6.08
N CYS A 72 -19.18 -6.36 -5.41
CA CYS A 72 -18.85 -5.84 -4.09
C CYS A 72 -17.33 -5.81 -3.86
N THR A 73 -16.92 -5.19 -2.76
CA THR A 73 -15.56 -5.24 -2.22
C THR A 73 -15.60 -5.35 -0.70
N THR A 74 -14.61 -6.02 -0.11
CA THR A 74 -14.42 -6.06 1.35
C THR A 74 -13.74 -4.78 1.87
N VAL A 75 -13.32 -3.87 1.00
CA VAL A 75 -12.68 -2.60 1.34
C VAL A 75 -13.70 -1.47 1.33
N GLY A 76 -13.80 -0.71 2.41
CA GLY A 76 -14.82 0.32 2.56
C GLY A 76 -14.46 1.44 3.53
N ASN A 77 -15.48 2.18 3.95
CA ASN A 77 -15.36 3.16 5.02
C ASN A 77 -15.43 2.50 6.41
N ALA A 78 -15.22 3.27 7.48
CA ALA A 78 -15.28 2.77 8.86
C ALA A 78 -16.67 2.22 9.25
N ALA A 79 -17.73 2.60 8.53
CA ALA A 79 -19.08 2.08 8.69
C ALA A 79 -19.36 0.80 7.85
N MET A 80 -18.32 0.23 7.22
CA MET A 80 -18.39 -1.00 6.41
C MET A 80 -19.27 -0.87 5.15
N ALA A 81 -19.45 0.34 4.62
CA ALA A 81 -19.94 0.52 3.26
C ALA A 81 -18.79 0.27 2.29
N GLY A 82 -18.88 -0.78 1.47
CA GLY A 82 -17.83 -1.12 0.51
C GLY A 82 -17.63 0.00 -0.50
N ASN A 83 -16.39 0.37 -0.80
CA ASN A 83 -16.07 1.46 -1.73
C ASN A 83 -16.31 1.01 -3.18
N SER A 84 -17.36 1.50 -3.83
CA SER A 84 -17.71 1.06 -5.19
C SER A 84 -16.70 1.50 -6.25
N GLN A 85 -15.86 2.47 -5.92
CA GLN A 85 -14.82 2.99 -6.81
C GLN A 85 -13.49 2.23 -6.67
N ASP A 86 -13.35 1.40 -5.64
CA ASP A 86 -12.17 0.57 -5.41
C ASP A 86 -12.50 -0.91 -5.59
N LYS A 87 -12.17 -1.43 -6.78
CA LYS A 87 -12.25 -2.86 -7.08
C LYS A 87 -10.86 -3.50 -7.15
N SER A 88 -9.90 -2.92 -6.43
CA SER A 88 -8.56 -3.48 -6.29
C SER A 88 -8.57 -4.75 -5.45
N VAL A 89 -7.49 -5.50 -5.53
CA VAL A 89 -7.25 -6.69 -4.68
C VAL A 89 -5.90 -6.52 -4.02
N TYR A 90 -5.85 -6.87 -2.75
CA TYR A 90 -4.69 -6.76 -1.87
C TYR A 90 -4.48 -8.09 -1.18
N TRP A 91 -3.22 -8.45 -0.96
CA TRP A 91 -2.91 -9.64 -0.18
C TRP A 91 -1.56 -9.56 0.51
N HIS A 92 -1.40 -10.38 1.53
CA HIS A 92 -0.17 -10.55 2.29
C HIS A 92 -0.05 -12.01 2.75
N PRO A 93 1.13 -12.51 3.15
CA PRO A 93 1.26 -13.88 3.63
C PRO A 93 0.42 -14.10 4.89
N SER A 94 -0.20 -15.26 5.00
CA SER A 94 -0.93 -15.64 6.21
C SER A 94 0.04 -15.79 7.39
N LEU A 95 -0.41 -15.40 8.58
CA LEU A 95 0.34 -15.57 9.82
C LEU A 95 -0.13 -16.82 10.56
N TYR A 96 0.81 -17.58 11.09
CA TYR A 96 0.57 -18.79 11.88
C TYR A 96 1.32 -18.73 13.21
N ALA A 97 0.94 -19.57 14.15
CA ALA A 97 1.69 -19.89 15.36
C ALA A 97 1.58 -21.39 15.68
N GLU A 98 2.53 -21.93 16.44
CA GLU A 98 2.47 -23.32 16.90
C GLU A 98 1.30 -23.49 17.89
N ALA A 99 0.62 -24.62 17.82
CA ALA A 99 -0.51 -24.97 18.68
C ALA A 99 -0.02 -25.57 20.00
N LYS A 100 -0.58 -25.13 21.14
CA LYS A 100 -0.22 -25.65 22.49
C LYS A 100 -0.49 -27.12 22.69
N ASN A 101 -1.44 -27.68 21.93
CA ASN A 101 -1.80 -29.09 22.00
C ASN A 101 -0.85 -29.99 21.18
N GLY A 102 0.16 -29.41 20.51
CA GLY A 102 1.13 -30.13 19.70
C GLY A 102 0.61 -30.60 18.34
N THR A 103 -0.54 -30.12 17.86
CA THR A 103 -1.08 -30.51 16.55
C THR A 103 -0.44 -29.81 15.36
N GLY A 104 0.62 -29.01 15.58
CA GLY A 104 1.32 -28.26 14.55
C GLY A 104 0.94 -26.79 14.54
N TYR A 105 0.60 -26.21 13.40
CA TYR A 105 0.32 -24.78 13.24
C TYR A 105 -1.17 -24.44 13.25
N VAL A 106 -1.49 -23.27 13.79
CA VAL A 106 -2.81 -22.61 13.74
C VAL A 106 -2.65 -21.26 13.06
N ARG A 107 -3.49 -20.98 12.07
CA ARG A 107 -3.54 -19.67 11.42
C ARG A 107 -4.13 -18.63 12.37
N ILE A 108 -3.53 -17.46 12.39
CA ILE A 108 -4.04 -16.32 13.14
C ILE A 108 -5.08 -15.59 12.26
N PRO A 109 -6.33 -15.46 12.70
CA PRO A 109 -7.36 -14.77 11.92
C PRO A 109 -7.03 -13.30 11.70
N SER A 110 -7.57 -12.73 10.61
CA SER A 110 -7.50 -11.28 10.37
C SER A 110 -8.27 -10.51 11.44
N GLY A 111 -7.67 -9.44 11.93
CA GLY A 111 -8.34 -8.37 12.67
C GLY A 111 -8.89 -7.27 11.75
N GLY A 112 -8.72 -7.41 10.44
CA GLY A 112 -9.03 -6.40 9.43
C GLY A 112 -7.77 -5.65 8.99
N HIS A 113 -7.96 -4.73 8.05
CA HIS A 113 -6.88 -3.99 7.40
C HIS A 113 -7.23 -2.50 7.32
N LYS A 114 -6.19 -1.67 7.35
CA LYS A 114 -6.30 -0.24 7.00
C LYS A 114 -5.38 0.06 5.83
N MET A 115 -5.93 0.75 4.83
CA MET A 115 -5.19 1.17 3.65
C MET A 115 -5.23 2.68 3.55
N TYR A 116 -4.05 3.28 3.62
CA TYR A 116 -3.84 4.72 3.50
C TYR A 116 -3.38 5.01 2.07
N TYR A 117 -4.12 5.87 1.38
CA TYR A 117 -3.72 6.41 0.08
C TYR A 117 -3.27 7.85 0.29
N ARG A 118 -1.99 8.11 0.05
CA ARG A 118 -1.34 9.36 0.47
C ARG A 118 -0.66 10.05 -0.70
N ASP A 119 -0.90 11.36 -0.80
CA ASP A 119 -0.01 12.29 -1.48
C ASP A 119 0.96 12.87 -0.44
N VAL A 120 2.09 12.19 -0.31
CA VAL A 120 3.18 12.57 0.60
C VAL A 120 4.04 13.72 0.05
N GLY A 121 3.91 14.03 -1.25
CA GLY A 121 4.58 15.14 -1.93
C GLY A 121 6.12 15.12 -1.93
N ASN A 122 6.72 15.52 -3.04
CA ASN A 122 8.11 15.99 -3.06
C ASN A 122 8.29 16.93 -4.25
N SER A 123 8.86 18.12 -4.03
CA SER A 123 8.97 19.15 -5.07
C SER A 123 9.96 18.80 -6.19
N ALA A 124 10.84 17.81 -5.97
CA ALA A 124 11.79 17.34 -6.97
C ALA A 124 11.18 16.35 -7.97
N ASP A 125 10.00 15.80 -7.68
CA ASP A 125 9.45 14.66 -8.40
C ASP A 125 8.46 15.08 -9.49
N GLN A 126 8.37 14.26 -10.54
CA GLN A 126 7.27 14.34 -11.48
C GLN A 126 6.06 13.63 -10.86
N VAL A 127 5.00 14.37 -10.53
CA VAL A 127 3.76 13.75 -10.06
C VAL A 127 3.05 13.08 -11.25
N ALA A 128 2.53 11.86 -11.05
CA ALA A 128 1.68 11.21 -12.03
C ALA A 128 0.48 12.10 -12.39
N SER A 129 0.12 12.12 -13.68
CA SER A 129 -0.98 12.94 -14.19
C SER A 129 -1.88 12.08 -15.10
N PRO A 130 -3.11 11.75 -14.66
CA PRO A 130 -3.69 11.97 -13.33
C PRO A 130 -2.91 11.27 -12.18
N PHE A 131 -3.11 11.74 -10.94
CA PHE A 131 -2.45 11.17 -9.75
C PHE A 131 -3.14 9.86 -9.31
N GLU A 132 -2.92 8.80 -10.08
CA GLU A 132 -3.53 7.48 -9.90
C GLU A 132 -2.65 6.37 -10.49
N PHE A 133 -3.06 5.12 -10.26
CA PHE A 133 -2.42 3.95 -10.85
C PHE A 133 -3.00 3.65 -12.24
N PRO A 134 -2.17 3.33 -13.25
CA PRO A 134 -2.65 2.88 -14.55
C PRO A 134 -3.50 1.59 -14.48
N LYS A 135 -4.31 1.34 -15.51
CA LYS A 135 -5.00 0.05 -15.66
C LYS A 135 -3.99 -1.11 -15.71
N ASN A 136 -4.36 -2.24 -15.11
CA ASN A 136 -3.52 -3.44 -14.97
C ASN A 136 -2.21 -3.21 -14.19
N PHE A 137 -2.07 -2.07 -13.50
CA PHE A 137 -0.95 -1.81 -12.62
C PHE A 137 -0.99 -2.76 -11.43
N HIS A 138 0.16 -3.30 -11.06
CA HIS A 138 0.31 -4.16 -9.91
C HIS A 138 1.75 -4.13 -9.41
N MET A 139 1.94 -4.29 -8.10
CA MET A 139 3.27 -4.21 -7.47
C MET A 139 3.32 -5.05 -6.20
N VAL A 140 4.54 -5.39 -5.82
CA VAL A 140 4.86 -6.09 -4.56
C VAL A 140 5.71 -5.18 -3.67
N ALA A 141 5.44 -5.17 -2.38
CA ALA A 141 6.23 -4.52 -1.35
C ALA A 141 6.91 -5.57 -0.47
N GLY A 142 8.10 -5.27 0.06
CA GLY A 142 8.87 -6.21 0.88
C GLY A 142 9.64 -7.27 0.08
N ASP A 143 10.25 -8.23 0.79
CA ASP A 143 11.00 -9.34 0.21
C ASP A 143 10.77 -10.61 1.01
N GLN A 144 10.01 -11.54 0.43
CA GLN A 144 9.67 -12.83 1.04
C GLN A 144 10.87 -13.69 1.48
N THR A 145 12.07 -13.45 0.94
CA THR A 145 13.28 -14.22 1.25
C THR A 145 14.05 -13.69 2.46
N MET A 146 13.70 -12.51 2.98
CA MET A 146 14.39 -11.93 4.11
C MET A 146 14.10 -12.70 5.40
N ARG A 147 15.12 -12.92 6.23
CA ARG A 147 15.04 -13.52 7.58
C ARG A 147 15.80 -12.72 8.64
N ALA A 148 16.41 -11.60 8.25
CA ALA A 148 17.14 -10.71 9.15
C ALA A 148 17.00 -9.26 8.67
N ALA A 149 17.32 -8.29 9.53
CA ALA A 149 17.26 -6.87 9.20
C ALA A 149 18.03 -6.56 7.90
N ASN A 150 17.42 -5.75 7.04
CA ASN A 150 18.06 -5.32 5.80
C ASN A 150 19.27 -4.43 6.13
N LYS A 151 20.40 -4.69 5.47
CA LYS A 151 21.60 -3.84 5.58
C LYS A 151 21.42 -2.51 4.85
N ASP A 152 20.54 -2.47 3.86
CA ASP A 152 20.10 -1.25 3.21
C ASP A 152 18.98 -0.61 4.03
N THR A 153 19.28 0.53 4.66
CA THR A 153 18.33 1.25 5.50
C THR A 153 17.08 1.70 4.76
N LYS A 154 17.14 1.86 3.43
CA LYS A 154 15.97 2.22 2.60
C LYS A 154 14.90 1.12 2.62
N HIS A 155 15.34 -0.13 2.66
CA HIS A 155 14.48 -1.32 2.72
C HIS A 155 14.26 -1.80 4.16
N GLN A 156 14.93 -1.21 5.15
CA GLN A 156 14.74 -1.56 6.55
C GLN A 156 13.50 -0.89 7.15
N LEU A 157 13.16 0.33 6.69
CA LEU A 157 12.11 1.17 7.28
C LEU A 157 10.73 1.02 6.59
N ILE A 158 10.55 -0.01 5.76
CA ILE A 158 9.31 -0.22 5.01
C ILE A 158 8.35 -1.19 5.69
N THR A 159 8.80 -1.94 6.71
CA THR A 159 8.00 -2.92 7.46
C THR A 159 8.08 -2.65 8.95
N GLU A 160 6.99 -2.86 9.67
CA GLU A 160 6.94 -2.71 11.13
C GLU A 160 5.99 -3.75 11.75
N TRP A 161 6.35 -4.30 12.90
CA TRP A 161 5.48 -5.16 13.71
C TRP A 161 5.13 -4.45 15.01
N ILE A 162 3.85 -4.31 15.33
CA ILE A 162 3.41 -3.63 16.56
C ILE A 162 2.46 -4.54 17.33
N CYS A 163 2.68 -4.64 18.63
CA CYS A 163 1.75 -5.23 19.58
C CYS A 163 1.32 -4.17 20.59
N HIS A 164 0.02 -3.88 20.61
CA HIS A 164 -0.59 -2.90 21.51
C HIS A 164 -1.00 -3.56 22.83
N MET A 165 -0.44 -3.07 23.94
CA MET A 165 -0.74 -3.58 25.29
C MET A 165 -1.61 -2.61 26.09
N SER A 166 -2.50 -3.13 26.93
CA SER A 166 -3.38 -2.37 27.84
C SER A 166 -2.62 -1.48 28.83
N THR A 167 -1.35 -1.83 29.11
CA THR A 167 -0.42 -1.04 29.92
C THR A 167 0.02 0.28 29.25
N GLY A 168 -0.35 0.51 27.98
CA GLY A 168 0.14 1.61 27.16
C GLY A 168 1.54 1.36 26.59
N LYS A 169 2.17 0.23 26.91
CA LYS A 169 3.41 -0.23 26.29
C LYS A 169 3.12 -0.68 24.86
N LEU A 170 3.94 -0.23 23.92
CA LEU A 170 3.98 -0.78 22.57
C LEU A 170 5.18 -1.74 22.48
N MET A 171 4.96 -2.95 22.00
CA MET A 171 6.02 -3.92 21.72
C MET A 171 6.24 -4.02 20.21
N GLY A 172 7.50 -4.15 19.77
CA GLY A 172 7.86 -4.24 18.34
C GLY A 172 8.11 -2.91 17.61
N VAL A 173 7.91 -1.76 18.27
CA VAL A 173 8.09 -0.40 17.67
C VAL A 173 9.55 -0.01 17.37
N ASP A 174 10.49 -0.95 17.47
CA ASP A 174 11.79 -0.71 16.87
C ASP A 174 11.62 -1.05 15.38
N GLN A 175 11.63 -0.01 14.53
CA GLN A 175 11.53 -0.10 13.06
C GLN A 175 12.70 -0.86 12.40
N LYS A 176 13.42 -1.66 13.18
CA LYS A 176 14.54 -2.51 12.78
C LYS A 176 14.25 -3.98 13.06
N SER A 177 13.12 -4.29 13.69
CA SER A 177 12.84 -5.59 14.26
C SER A 177 11.92 -6.43 13.38
N GLY A 178 12.21 -7.72 13.40
CA GLY A 178 11.29 -8.75 12.97
C GLY A 178 10.17 -8.90 13.99
N PHE A 179 9.61 -10.09 14.13
CA PHE A 179 8.58 -10.33 15.14
C PHE A 179 9.05 -9.91 16.55
N PRO A 180 8.19 -9.23 17.33
CA PRO A 180 8.49 -8.94 18.72
C PRO A 180 8.61 -10.24 19.52
N THR A 181 9.53 -10.25 20.48
CA THR A 181 9.66 -11.35 21.45
C THR A 181 8.71 -11.14 22.63
N ASP A 182 8.35 -12.24 23.26
CA ASP A 182 7.42 -12.37 24.39
C ASP A 182 6.00 -11.88 24.09
N VAL A 183 5.51 -12.21 22.88
CA VAL A 183 4.15 -11.89 22.44
C VAL A 183 3.36 -13.18 22.22
N SER A 184 2.25 -13.29 22.94
CA SER A 184 1.18 -14.28 22.73
C SER A 184 -0.20 -13.65 22.70
N ASN A 185 -0.33 -12.43 23.21
CA ASN A 185 -1.54 -11.62 23.17
C ASN A 185 -1.16 -10.14 23.08
N CYS A 186 -2.00 -9.34 22.42
CA CYS A 186 -1.95 -7.89 22.37
C CYS A 186 -3.32 -7.38 22.85
N ASP A 187 -3.43 -7.16 24.16
CA ASP A 187 -4.69 -6.99 24.89
C ASP A 187 -5.30 -5.58 24.79
N SER A 188 -4.74 -4.72 23.93
CA SER A 188 -5.31 -3.41 23.60
C SER A 188 -5.55 -3.29 22.11
N TYR A 189 -6.69 -2.71 21.74
CA TYR A 189 -6.93 -2.28 20.37
C TYR A 189 -5.83 -1.29 19.91
N PRO A 190 -5.34 -1.38 18.65
CA PRO A 190 -5.79 -2.26 17.58
C PRO A 190 -5.18 -3.68 17.53
N GLY A 191 -4.48 -4.14 18.56
CA GLY A 191 -4.03 -5.52 18.70
C GLY A 191 -2.61 -5.76 18.17
N PHE A 192 -2.41 -6.88 17.48
CA PHE A 192 -1.15 -7.22 16.80
C PHE A 192 -1.23 -6.80 15.34
N ALA A 193 -0.22 -6.09 14.83
CA ALA A 193 -0.24 -5.56 13.47
C ALA A 193 1.10 -5.74 12.75
N GLY A 194 1.02 -6.10 11.47
CA GLY A 194 2.11 -6.02 10.51
C GLY A 194 1.85 -4.91 9.50
N SER A 195 2.69 -3.89 9.49
CA SER A 195 2.54 -2.70 8.66
C SER A 195 3.58 -2.69 7.54
N ILE A 196 3.20 -2.18 6.37
CA ILE A 196 4.08 -2.13 5.20
C ILE A 196 3.84 -0.90 4.31
N HIS A 197 4.93 -0.29 3.86
CA HIS A 197 4.95 0.77 2.86
C HIS A 197 5.18 0.19 1.47
N PHE A 198 4.35 0.57 0.50
CA PHE A 198 4.58 0.22 -0.91
C PHE A 198 5.57 1.19 -1.57
N PRO A 199 6.35 0.71 -2.55
CA PRO A 199 7.13 1.61 -3.40
C PRO A 199 6.17 2.48 -4.21
N HIS A 200 6.55 3.73 -4.45
CA HIS A 200 5.68 4.71 -5.11
C HIS A 200 6.44 5.67 -6.04
N CYS A 201 7.66 5.29 -6.42
CA CYS A 201 8.40 5.89 -7.53
C CYS A 201 8.37 4.92 -8.71
N TRP A 202 7.87 5.39 -9.85
CA TRP A 202 7.57 4.60 -11.05
C TRP A 202 8.43 5.06 -12.22
N ASN A 203 8.90 4.12 -13.03
CA ASN A 203 9.69 4.40 -14.23
C ASN A 203 8.85 4.65 -15.50
N GLY A 204 7.52 4.54 -15.41
CA GLY A 204 6.62 4.71 -16.56
C GLY A 204 6.38 3.43 -17.37
N GLU A 205 7.01 2.30 -17.01
CA GLU A 205 6.79 1.02 -17.68
C GLU A 205 5.61 0.24 -17.07
N ALA A 206 4.94 -0.55 -17.91
CA ALA A 206 3.95 -1.50 -17.42
C ALA A 206 4.61 -2.59 -16.56
N PRO A 207 3.94 -3.06 -15.50
CA PRO A 207 4.43 -4.17 -14.70
C PRO A 207 4.54 -5.45 -15.53
N LYS A 208 5.48 -6.31 -15.17
CA LYS A 208 5.73 -7.60 -15.81
C LYS A 208 5.52 -8.71 -14.79
N VAL A 209 5.09 -9.88 -15.25
CA VAL A 209 4.86 -11.04 -14.37
C VAL A 209 6.14 -11.37 -13.61
N ASN A 210 6.01 -11.54 -12.28
CA ASN A 210 7.13 -11.86 -11.39
C ASN A 210 8.31 -10.86 -11.49
N ASP A 211 8.01 -9.58 -11.77
CA ASP A 211 9.01 -8.52 -11.86
C ASP A 211 8.47 -7.19 -11.33
N ASN A 212 9.18 -6.65 -10.34
CA ASN A 212 8.83 -5.38 -9.70
C ASN A 212 9.77 -4.23 -10.13
N SER A 213 10.56 -4.42 -11.20
CA SER A 213 11.57 -3.46 -11.66
C SER A 213 11.02 -2.13 -12.16
N HIS A 214 9.70 -2.04 -12.33
CA HIS A 214 9.01 -0.81 -12.68
C HIS A 214 8.84 0.14 -11.48
N MET A 215 9.09 -0.33 -10.26
CA MET A 215 8.92 0.41 -9.03
C MET A 215 10.22 0.54 -8.24
N SER A 216 10.34 1.66 -7.52
CA SER A 216 11.39 1.89 -6.52
C SER A 216 10.81 2.61 -5.30
N TYR A 217 11.48 2.41 -4.16
CA TYR A 217 11.31 3.32 -3.03
C TYR A 217 12.01 4.66 -3.31
N PRO A 218 11.55 5.75 -2.69
CA PRO A 218 12.28 7.01 -2.70
C PRO A 218 13.66 6.91 -2.04
N GLU A 219 14.52 7.89 -2.31
CA GLU A 219 15.87 7.92 -1.77
C GLU A 219 15.91 8.46 -0.33
N GLY A 220 16.63 7.74 0.54
CA GLY A 220 16.89 8.17 1.92
C GLY A 220 15.72 7.83 2.84
N ASP A 221 14.63 8.58 2.71
CA ASP A 221 13.38 8.32 3.42
C ASP A 221 12.39 7.57 2.49
N PRO A 222 12.06 6.30 2.76
CA PRO A 222 11.14 5.56 1.90
C PRO A 222 9.70 6.11 1.94
N GLN A 223 9.36 7.00 2.88
CA GLN A 223 8.02 7.58 2.96
C GLN A 223 7.88 8.91 2.20
N GLY A 224 8.89 9.79 2.21
CA GLY A 224 8.81 11.14 1.63
C GLY A 224 10.07 11.64 0.93
N GLY A 225 11.11 10.81 0.79
CA GLY A 225 12.32 11.15 0.03
C GLY A 225 12.03 11.43 -1.45
N PRO A 226 12.97 12.01 -2.21
CA PRO A 226 12.80 12.21 -3.65
C PRO A 226 12.83 10.89 -4.40
N CYS A 227 12.12 10.82 -5.52
CA CYS A 227 12.19 9.66 -6.40
C CYS A 227 13.56 9.59 -7.11
N PRO A 228 14.16 8.40 -7.25
CA PRO A 228 15.42 8.26 -7.97
C PRO A 228 15.21 8.58 -9.45
N SER A 229 16.27 9.01 -10.12
CA SER A 229 16.21 9.37 -11.56
C SER A 229 15.81 8.23 -12.48
N THR A 230 15.96 6.97 -12.03
CA THR A 230 15.50 5.77 -12.74
C THR A 230 13.99 5.56 -12.64
N HIS A 231 13.32 6.17 -11.66
CA HIS A 231 11.90 6.04 -11.39
C HIS A 231 11.27 7.41 -11.05
N PRO A 232 11.32 8.39 -11.96
CA PRO A 232 11.07 9.79 -11.60
C PRO A 232 9.58 10.13 -11.35
N ILE A 233 8.65 9.22 -11.65
CA ILE A 233 7.21 9.48 -11.59
C ILE A 233 6.66 9.05 -10.23
N ARG A 234 6.15 9.99 -9.43
CA ARG A 234 5.51 9.72 -8.15
C ARG A 234 4.05 9.28 -8.34
N LEU A 235 3.74 8.10 -7.80
CA LEU A 235 2.39 7.54 -7.71
C LEU A 235 1.79 7.76 -6.30
N PRO A 236 0.48 7.55 -6.11
CA PRO A 236 -0.11 7.50 -4.77
C PRO A 236 0.62 6.51 -3.87
N HIS A 237 0.96 6.92 -2.64
CA HIS A 237 1.62 6.04 -1.69
C HIS A 237 0.60 5.24 -0.92
N ILE A 238 0.66 3.90 -1.06
CA ILE A 238 -0.10 2.95 -0.24
C ILE A 238 0.71 2.62 1.01
N PHE A 239 0.15 2.93 2.18
CA PHE A 239 0.59 2.35 3.45
C PHE A 239 -0.50 1.44 3.97
N MET A 240 -0.12 0.25 4.42
CA MET A 240 -1.06 -0.77 4.85
C MET A 240 -0.73 -1.23 6.26
N GLU A 241 -1.74 -1.24 7.13
CA GLU A 241 -1.67 -1.87 8.45
C GLU A 241 -2.57 -3.11 8.43
N ASN A 242 -1.99 -4.27 8.74
CA ASN A 242 -2.69 -5.55 8.73
C ASN A 242 -2.81 -6.06 10.16
N PHE A 243 -4.03 -6.11 10.68
CA PHE A 243 -4.29 -6.51 12.06
C PHE A 243 -4.51 -8.02 12.13
N PHE A 244 -4.04 -8.62 13.22
CA PHE A 244 -4.15 -10.05 13.51
C PHE A 244 -4.89 -10.23 14.83
N ASP A 245 -5.97 -11.00 14.80
CA ASP A 245 -6.88 -11.21 15.92
C ASP A 245 -6.35 -12.31 16.86
N LEU A 246 -5.36 -11.95 17.68
CA LEU A 246 -4.78 -12.84 18.68
C LEU A 246 -5.80 -13.24 19.77
N ASP A 247 -6.78 -12.40 20.09
CA ASP A 247 -7.77 -12.68 21.14
C ASP A 247 -8.53 -13.98 20.85
N LYS A 248 -8.84 -14.26 19.58
CA LYS A 248 -9.49 -15.52 19.17
C LYS A 248 -8.67 -16.79 19.37
N VAL A 249 -7.33 -16.69 19.40
CA VAL A 249 -6.43 -17.86 19.33
C VAL A 249 -5.36 -17.91 20.42
N HIS A 250 -5.19 -16.87 21.25
CA HIS A 250 -4.12 -16.79 22.26
C HIS A 250 -4.10 -17.96 23.27
N ASP A 251 -5.28 -18.54 23.57
CA ASP A 251 -5.37 -19.73 24.41
C ASP A 251 -4.90 -21.02 23.72
N GLN A 252 -4.87 -21.04 22.39
CA GLN A 252 -4.56 -22.18 21.54
C GLN A 252 -3.11 -22.20 21.05
N ILE A 253 -2.40 -21.06 21.06
CA ILE A 253 -1.08 -20.90 20.45
C ILE A 253 0.06 -20.75 21.45
N GLU A 254 1.24 -21.28 21.13
CA GLU A 254 2.45 -21.10 21.92
C GLU A 254 3.02 -19.67 21.77
N PRO A 255 3.40 -18.99 22.86
CA PRO A 255 4.07 -17.68 22.78
C PRO A 255 5.34 -17.73 21.91
N ASN A 256 5.64 -16.66 21.18
CA ASN A 256 6.87 -16.51 20.39
C ASN A 256 7.07 -17.51 19.24
N THR A 257 5.99 -18.12 18.75
CA THR A 257 6.05 -19.11 17.66
C THR A 257 5.47 -18.58 16.35
N PHE A 258 5.34 -17.26 16.21
CA PHE A 258 4.84 -16.65 14.99
C PHE A 258 5.69 -17.03 13.78
N VAL A 259 5.01 -17.41 12.70
CA VAL A 259 5.62 -17.69 11.41
C VAL A 259 4.74 -17.17 10.28
N LEU A 260 5.33 -16.50 9.29
CA LEU A 260 4.64 -16.21 8.03
C LEU A 260 4.58 -17.47 7.16
N SER A 261 3.53 -17.61 6.37
CA SER A 261 3.21 -18.78 5.54
C SER A 261 4.33 -19.30 4.63
N GLN A 262 5.28 -18.43 4.24
CA GLN A 262 6.49 -18.80 3.48
C GLN A 262 7.63 -19.36 4.35
N GLY A 263 7.33 -19.80 5.57
CA GLY A 263 8.30 -20.38 6.51
C GLY A 263 9.24 -19.35 7.14
N ASP A 264 8.76 -18.13 7.38
CA ASP A 264 9.52 -17.08 8.05
C ASP A 264 9.19 -16.96 9.54
N PRO A 265 10.03 -17.47 10.46
CA PRO A 265 9.82 -17.34 11.90
C PRO A 265 10.44 -16.06 12.48
N THR A 266 10.97 -15.17 11.64
CA THR A 266 11.63 -13.94 12.09
C THR A 266 10.84 -12.69 11.73
N GLY A 267 9.90 -12.73 10.79
CA GLY A 267 9.02 -11.63 10.44
C GLY A 267 9.63 -10.60 9.47
N TYR A 268 10.88 -10.80 9.03
CA TYR A 268 11.55 -9.91 8.08
C TYR A 268 11.13 -10.16 6.62
N GLY A 269 10.56 -11.33 6.33
CA GLY A 269 10.01 -11.71 5.04
C GLY A 269 8.60 -11.18 4.79
N TRP A 270 8.13 -10.25 5.63
CA TRP A 270 6.86 -9.57 5.47
C TRP A 270 6.81 -8.86 4.11
N HIS A 271 5.73 -9.12 3.38
CA HIS A 271 5.47 -8.56 2.07
C HIS A 271 3.97 -8.35 1.90
N ALA A 272 3.60 -7.53 0.92
CA ALA A 272 2.23 -7.37 0.52
C ALA A 272 2.15 -6.99 -0.96
N ASP A 273 1.00 -7.24 -1.53
CA ASP A 273 0.77 -7.17 -2.95
C ASP A 273 -0.47 -6.31 -3.23
N PHE A 274 -0.43 -5.61 -4.35
CA PHE A 274 -1.50 -4.73 -4.79
C PHE A 274 -1.75 -4.93 -6.28
N PHE A 275 -3.00 -5.21 -6.64
CA PHE A 275 -3.47 -5.21 -8.02
C PHE A 275 -4.54 -4.13 -8.19
N ASN A 276 -4.27 -3.17 -9.07
CA ASN A 276 -5.14 -2.01 -9.27
C ASN A 276 -6.48 -2.39 -9.89
N GLY A 277 -7.56 -2.01 -9.23
CA GLY A 277 -8.93 -2.05 -9.76
C GLY A 277 -9.72 -0.77 -9.45
N TRP A 278 -9.03 0.33 -9.16
CA TRP A 278 -9.69 1.63 -8.99
C TRP A 278 -10.36 2.11 -10.28
N ASP A 279 -11.53 2.73 -10.15
CA ASP A 279 -12.14 3.49 -11.24
C ASP A 279 -11.23 4.67 -11.62
N GLU A 280 -11.03 4.91 -12.92
CA GLU A 280 -10.26 6.07 -13.41
C GLU A 280 -10.81 7.39 -12.82
N GLY A 281 -9.92 8.24 -12.30
CA GLY A 281 -10.23 9.51 -11.67
C GLY A 281 -10.69 9.42 -10.21
N ALA A 282 -10.90 8.22 -9.64
CA ALA A 282 -11.40 8.09 -8.28
C ALA A 282 -10.38 8.53 -7.21
N ILE A 283 -9.14 8.03 -7.29
CA ILE A 283 -8.06 8.40 -6.36
C ILE A 283 -7.83 9.92 -6.32
N PRO A 284 -7.58 10.62 -7.45
CA PRO A 284 -7.35 12.06 -7.40
C PRO A 284 -8.58 12.82 -6.88
N SER A 285 -9.80 12.39 -7.22
CA SER A 285 -11.03 12.99 -6.72
C SER A 285 -11.21 12.82 -5.21
N LEU A 286 -10.85 11.65 -4.66
CA LEU A 286 -10.86 11.41 -3.22
C LEU A 286 -9.77 12.24 -2.53
N ILE A 287 -8.52 12.19 -3.01
CA ILE A 287 -7.43 12.99 -2.43
C ILE A 287 -7.74 14.50 -2.40
N GLU A 288 -8.39 15.02 -3.43
CA GLU A 288 -8.82 16.43 -3.50
C GLU A 288 -9.99 16.75 -2.56
N SER A 289 -10.94 15.83 -2.38
CA SER A 289 -12.15 16.05 -1.58
C SER A 289 -12.05 15.61 -0.11
N CYS A 290 -10.99 14.86 0.24
CA CYS A 290 -10.69 14.38 1.59
C CYS A 290 -9.62 15.18 2.38
N PRO A 291 -9.36 16.50 2.19
CA PRO A 291 -8.29 17.17 2.90
C PRO A 291 -8.71 17.52 4.34
N ASN A 292 -7.83 17.28 5.32
CA ASN A 292 -8.03 17.68 6.71
C ASN A 292 -6.69 18.19 7.28
N PRO A 293 -6.67 19.25 8.12
CA PRO A 293 -5.44 19.89 8.61
C PRO A 293 -4.42 19.02 9.34
N PHE A 294 -4.76 17.87 9.92
CA PHE A 294 -3.79 17.09 10.69
C PHE A 294 -3.38 15.75 10.05
N TYR A 295 -4.26 15.05 9.33
CA TYR A 295 -3.94 13.75 8.72
C TYR A 295 -4.84 13.38 7.52
N GLY A 296 -5.34 14.31 6.71
CA GLY A 296 -6.42 13.97 5.76
C GLY A 296 -7.66 13.41 6.49
N ASN A 297 -8.68 12.95 5.78
CA ASN A 297 -9.79 12.27 6.46
C ASN A 297 -9.34 10.89 6.95
N GLU A 298 -9.50 10.62 8.25
CA GLU A 298 -9.27 9.30 8.86
C GLU A 298 -10.22 8.23 8.31
N ASP A 299 -11.25 8.62 7.56
CA ASP A 299 -12.21 7.69 6.96
C ASP A 299 -12.70 8.22 5.61
N VAL A 300 -12.51 7.42 4.56
CA VAL A 300 -12.98 7.70 3.20
C VAL A 300 -14.49 7.98 3.17
N GLY A 301 -15.27 7.42 4.09
CA GLY A 301 -16.73 7.65 4.19
C GLY A 301 -17.13 9.09 4.49
N THR A 302 -16.19 9.90 4.98
CA THR A 302 -16.42 11.34 5.25
C THR A 302 -16.13 12.22 4.03
N CYS A 303 -15.61 11.63 2.95
CA CYS A 303 -15.27 12.37 1.74
C CYS A 303 -16.50 12.57 0.84
N PRO A 304 -16.75 13.79 0.34
CA PRO A 304 -17.91 14.09 -0.50
C PRO A 304 -18.00 13.24 -1.78
N THR A 305 -16.87 12.75 -2.30
CA THR A 305 -16.84 11.97 -3.55
C THR A 305 -16.86 10.46 -3.33
N PHE A 306 -16.88 10.00 -2.08
CA PHE A 306 -17.02 8.58 -1.75
C PHE A 306 -18.35 8.01 -2.26
N LYS A 307 -18.27 6.84 -2.88
CA LYS A 307 -19.44 6.08 -3.34
C LYS A 307 -19.39 4.69 -2.73
N GLY A 308 -20.45 4.35 -2.00
CA GLY A 308 -20.61 3.02 -1.42
C GLY A 308 -21.38 2.08 -2.36
N PHE A 309 -21.01 0.80 -2.36
CA PHE A 309 -21.91 -0.27 -2.78
C PHE A 309 -23.13 -0.34 -1.86
N SER A 310 -24.23 -0.88 -2.38
CA SER A 310 -25.41 -1.22 -1.57
C SER A 310 -25.13 -2.39 -0.62
N MET A 311 -24.29 -3.34 -1.05
CA MET A 311 -23.78 -4.42 -0.22
C MET A 311 -22.70 -3.90 0.74
N LYS A 312 -22.76 -4.29 2.02
CA LYS A 312 -21.72 -3.98 3.00
C LYS A 312 -20.47 -4.82 2.75
N SER A 313 -19.32 -4.29 3.13
CA SER A 313 -18.04 -5.01 3.01
C SER A 313 -18.02 -6.31 3.82
N THR A 314 -18.73 -6.37 4.96
CA THR A 314 -18.89 -7.60 5.78
C THR A 314 -19.64 -8.72 5.06
N ASP A 315 -20.50 -8.36 4.12
CA ASP A 315 -21.36 -9.30 3.40
C ASP A 315 -20.72 -9.70 2.05
N CYS A 316 -19.67 -9.01 1.62
CA CYS A 316 -18.95 -9.33 0.41
C CYS A 316 -18.10 -10.59 0.60
N LYS A 317 -18.18 -11.50 -0.36
CA LYS A 317 -17.43 -12.76 -0.36
C LYS A 317 -16.71 -12.96 -1.69
N MET A 318 -15.41 -13.26 -1.60
CA MET A 318 -14.62 -13.71 -2.75
C MET A 318 -14.78 -15.22 -2.91
N LYS A 319 -14.63 -15.69 -4.15
CA LYS A 319 -14.69 -17.11 -4.48
C LYS A 319 -13.30 -17.73 -4.31
N ALA A 320 -13.21 -18.83 -3.55
CA ALA A 320 -11.99 -19.65 -3.51
C ALA A 320 -11.75 -20.36 -4.84
N HIS A 321 -10.49 -20.42 -5.25
CA HIS A 321 -10.02 -21.12 -6.46
C HIS A 321 -9.09 -22.28 -6.11
N PHE A 322 -8.44 -22.24 -4.95
CA PHE A 322 -7.49 -23.24 -4.45
C PHE A 322 -7.84 -23.63 -3.01
N GLU A 323 -8.87 -24.47 -2.86
CA GLU A 323 -9.35 -24.90 -1.54
C GLU A 323 -8.41 -25.91 -0.87
N GLU A 324 -7.82 -25.54 0.27
CA GLU A 324 -7.07 -26.44 1.15
C GLU A 324 -7.22 -26.02 2.63
N ASN A 325 -6.90 -26.92 3.55
CA ASN A 325 -6.92 -26.60 4.98
C ASN A 325 -5.79 -25.63 5.32
N SER A 326 -6.12 -24.34 5.33
CA SER A 326 -5.20 -23.25 5.67
C SER A 326 -5.31 -22.81 7.13
N ASP A 327 -6.34 -23.23 7.87
CA ASP A 327 -6.55 -22.78 9.25
C ASP A 327 -5.75 -23.61 10.25
N THR A 328 -5.68 -24.92 10.00
CA THR A 328 -5.02 -25.88 10.89
C THR A 328 -4.27 -26.92 10.05
N PRO A 329 -3.23 -26.51 9.31
CA PRO A 329 -2.58 -27.36 8.29
C PRO A 329 -1.84 -28.58 8.86
N GLY A 330 -1.71 -28.69 10.18
CA GLY A 330 -0.97 -29.74 10.86
C GLY A 330 0.48 -29.32 11.13
N GLU A 331 1.38 -30.30 11.16
CA GLU A 331 2.78 -30.13 11.55
C GLU A 331 3.58 -29.21 10.60
N TYR A 332 3.14 -29.07 9.36
CA TYR A 332 3.83 -28.30 8.33
C TYR A 332 2.91 -27.23 7.72
N LEU A 333 3.51 -26.14 7.22
CA LEU A 333 2.76 -25.09 6.52
C LEU A 333 2.33 -25.54 5.12
N PRO A 334 1.18 -25.06 4.61
CA PRO A 334 0.71 -25.37 3.26
C PRO A 334 1.72 -24.96 2.19
N GLY A 335 1.80 -25.74 1.11
CA GLY A 335 2.61 -25.40 -0.05
C GLY A 335 4.08 -25.80 0.03
N CYS A 336 4.47 -26.59 1.03
CA CYS A 336 5.87 -27.01 1.29
C CYS A 336 6.76 -25.83 1.67
N ASN A 337 6.45 -25.22 2.82
CA ASN A 337 7.16 -24.06 3.36
C ASN A 337 7.87 -24.43 4.68
N PRO A 338 9.09 -24.97 4.63
CA PRO A 338 9.80 -25.34 5.85
C PRO A 338 10.25 -24.09 6.59
N ILE A 339 10.18 -24.17 7.93
CA ILE A 339 10.59 -23.08 8.81
C ILE A 339 12.11 -22.88 8.68
N SER A 340 12.52 -21.68 8.27
CA SER A 340 13.93 -21.40 8.03
C SER A 340 14.33 -20.01 8.49
N LYS A 341 15.49 -19.94 9.16
CA LYS A 341 16.16 -18.69 9.53
C LYS A 341 17.31 -18.32 8.57
N VAL A 342 17.48 -19.07 7.49
CA VAL A 342 18.51 -18.81 6.47
C VAL A 342 18.20 -17.51 5.76
N ASN A 343 19.19 -16.60 5.64
CA ASN A 343 19.01 -15.28 5.02
C ASN A 343 20.02 -15.06 3.88
N PRO A 344 19.58 -14.86 2.63
CA PRO A 344 18.20 -14.98 2.14
C PRO A 344 17.71 -16.44 2.16
N ALA A 345 16.41 -16.63 2.39
CA ALA A 345 15.77 -17.93 2.41
C ALA A 345 15.71 -18.53 0.99
N PRO A 346 15.89 -19.85 0.84
CA PRO A 346 15.71 -20.51 -0.45
C PRO A 346 14.24 -20.42 -0.88
N LYS A 347 14.00 -20.06 -2.14
CA LYS A 347 12.66 -20.12 -2.72
C LYS A 347 12.30 -21.58 -2.98
N MET A 348 11.14 -22.02 -2.51
CA MET A 348 10.63 -23.37 -2.76
C MET A 348 9.74 -23.40 -4.00
N ALA A 349 9.71 -24.54 -4.70
CA ALA A 349 8.76 -24.76 -5.78
C ALA A 349 7.35 -24.91 -5.19
N ALA A 350 6.35 -24.34 -5.87
CA ALA A 350 4.96 -24.50 -5.45
C ALA A 350 4.56 -25.99 -5.43
N ALA A 351 4.12 -26.48 -4.27
CA ALA A 351 3.63 -27.84 -4.14
C ALA A 351 2.18 -27.98 -4.63
N PRO A 352 1.72 -29.20 -4.98
CA PRO A 352 0.30 -29.46 -5.25
C PRO A 352 -0.63 -29.04 -4.09
N LEU A 353 -1.91 -28.87 -4.40
CA LEU A 353 -2.94 -28.49 -3.42
C LEU A 353 -3.02 -29.52 -2.28
N GLY A 354 -3.12 -29.05 -1.03
CA GLY A 354 -3.22 -29.90 0.15
C GLY A 354 -1.92 -30.55 0.62
N VAL A 355 -0.77 -30.21 0.02
CA VAL A 355 0.54 -30.70 0.45
C VAL A 355 1.12 -29.79 1.54
N CYS A 356 1.36 -30.37 2.71
CA CYS A 356 2.09 -29.78 3.84
C CYS A 356 3.28 -30.70 4.18
N SER A 357 4.51 -30.24 3.98
CA SER A 357 5.74 -31.05 4.15
C SER A 357 6.97 -30.17 4.42
N ASP A 358 8.00 -30.73 5.04
CA ASP A 358 9.35 -30.16 5.15
C ASP A 358 10.34 -30.71 4.07
N GLU A 359 9.97 -31.79 3.38
CA GLU A 359 10.72 -32.38 2.27
C GLU A 359 10.48 -31.62 0.96
N CYS A 360 11.05 -30.42 0.84
CA CYS A 360 10.75 -29.50 -0.25
C CYS A 360 11.82 -29.45 -1.34
N THR A 361 11.37 -29.22 -2.57
CA THR A 361 12.26 -29.00 -3.71
C THR A 361 12.48 -27.49 -3.90
N PRO A 362 13.74 -27.01 -3.94
CA PRO A 362 14.01 -25.62 -4.29
C PRO A 362 13.43 -25.26 -5.66
N ALA A 363 12.87 -24.07 -5.78
CA ALA A 363 12.46 -23.53 -7.07
C ALA A 363 13.70 -23.46 -7.96
N SER A 364 13.65 -24.12 -9.11
CA SER A 364 14.71 -23.99 -10.12
C SER A 364 14.78 -22.53 -10.54
N ALA A 365 15.97 -21.93 -10.50
CA ALA A 365 16.15 -20.57 -11.01
C ALA A 365 15.62 -20.49 -12.46
N PRO A 366 14.88 -19.45 -12.86
CA PRO A 366 14.75 -19.14 -14.27
C PRO A 366 16.18 -18.99 -14.81
N ASN A 367 16.48 -19.59 -15.98
CA ASN A 367 17.77 -19.42 -16.64
C ASN A 367 18.17 -17.93 -16.59
N ALA A 368 19.17 -17.62 -15.77
CA ALA A 368 19.70 -16.28 -15.66
C ALA A 368 20.44 -15.98 -16.96
N GLY A 369 19.74 -15.39 -17.92
CA GLY A 369 20.37 -14.63 -18.99
C GLY A 369 21.09 -13.46 -18.33
N ASN A 370 22.39 -13.62 -18.09
CA ASN A 370 23.37 -12.60 -17.71
C ASN A 370 22.81 -11.43 -16.86
N ALA A 371 22.65 -11.65 -15.57
CA ALA A 371 22.76 -10.55 -14.63
C ALA A 371 24.21 -10.02 -14.67
N PRO A 372 24.47 -8.71 -14.83
CA PRO A 372 25.82 -8.20 -14.83
C PRO A 372 26.40 -8.36 -13.42
N SER A 373 27.43 -9.21 -13.32
CA SER A 373 28.30 -9.26 -12.15
C SER A 373 28.98 -7.90 -11.99
N TYR A 374 28.64 -7.16 -10.93
CA TYR A 374 29.46 -6.03 -10.47
C TYR A 374 30.75 -6.60 -9.89
N ASN A 375 31.74 -6.82 -10.75
CA ASN A 375 33.08 -7.19 -10.33
C ASN A 375 33.90 -5.90 -10.19
N SER A 376 34.30 -5.61 -8.97
CA SER A 376 35.21 -4.52 -8.61
C SER A 376 36.64 -4.85 -9.06
N SER A 377 37.15 -4.15 -10.09
CA SER A 377 38.59 -4.06 -10.34
C SER A 377 38.95 -2.88 -11.25
N SER A 378 39.73 -1.96 -10.70
CA SER A 378 40.42 -0.84 -11.36
C SER A 378 41.51 -1.31 -12.36
N PRO A 379 42.01 -0.42 -13.25
CA PRO A 379 42.37 -0.80 -14.62
C PRO A 379 43.86 -1.09 -14.84
N SER A 380 44.14 -1.99 -15.78
CA SER A 380 45.40 -2.03 -16.53
C SER A 380 45.16 -2.59 -17.95
N SER A 381 45.45 -1.76 -18.95
CA SER A 381 45.65 -2.12 -20.37
C SER A 381 47.17 -2.22 -20.63
N PRO A 382 47.69 -2.59 -21.84
CA PRO A 382 47.03 -3.10 -23.06
C PRO A 382 47.74 -4.33 -23.69
N SER A 383 47.14 -4.99 -24.70
CA SER A 383 47.81 -5.26 -25.99
C SER A 383 46.86 -5.85 -27.06
N SER A 384 47.20 -5.50 -28.30
CA SER A 384 46.59 -5.61 -29.62
C SER A 384 46.33 -7.00 -30.21
N SER A 385 45.36 -7.13 -31.12
CA SER A 385 45.62 -7.17 -32.59
C SER A 385 44.34 -7.42 -33.43
N ILE A 386 44.33 -6.78 -34.60
CA ILE A 386 43.26 -6.70 -35.60
C ILE A 386 43.63 -7.61 -36.78
N SER A 387 42.67 -8.33 -37.41
CA SER A 387 42.37 -8.21 -38.86
C SER A 387 41.24 -9.16 -39.37
N PRO A 388 40.54 -8.80 -40.48
CA PRO A 388 39.28 -9.38 -40.99
C PRO A 388 39.51 -10.09 -42.37
N PRO A 389 38.58 -10.17 -43.37
CA PRO A 389 37.11 -10.28 -43.45
C PRO A 389 36.64 -11.51 -44.33
N SER A 390 35.33 -11.73 -44.51
CA SER A 390 34.80 -12.17 -45.82
C SER A 390 33.29 -11.90 -45.98
N TYR A 391 32.94 -11.35 -47.15
CA TYR A 391 31.61 -10.94 -47.60
C TYR A 391 30.88 -12.09 -48.32
N GLY A 392 29.56 -12.14 -48.16
CA GLY A 392 28.64 -12.87 -49.05
C GLY A 392 27.20 -12.41 -48.87
N LYS A 393 26.60 -11.85 -49.93
CA LYS A 393 25.17 -11.50 -50.10
C LYS A 393 24.85 -11.67 -51.61
N PRO A 394 23.60 -11.63 -52.12
CA PRO A 394 22.28 -11.86 -51.52
C PRO A 394 21.42 -12.88 -52.33
N SER A 395 20.28 -13.32 -51.78
CA SER A 395 19.07 -13.57 -52.58
C SER A 395 17.80 -13.30 -51.76
N SER A 396 16.73 -13.01 -52.48
CA SER A 396 15.59 -12.14 -52.16
C SER A 396 14.26 -12.85 -51.87
N SER A 397 13.28 -12.03 -51.45
CA SER A 397 11.80 -12.24 -51.41
C SER A 397 11.27 -12.86 -50.09
N THR A 398 10.16 -12.44 -49.47
CA THR A 398 9.09 -11.50 -49.83
C THR A 398 8.39 -11.05 -48.53
N LYS A 399 7.98 -9.77 -48.43
CA LYS A 399 7.19 -9.20 -47.32
C LYS A 399 5.73 -9.06 -47.77
N PRO A 400 4.74 -9.29 -46.88
CA PRO A 400 3.45 -8.61 -46.97
C PRO A 400 3.35 -7.45 -45.97
N GLN A 401 2.86 -6.32 -46.46
CA GLN A 401 2.49 -5.12 -45.71
C GLN A 401 1.00 -4.88 -45.94
N ALA A 402 0.23 -4.68 -44.87
CA ALA A 402 -1.10 -4.05 -44.82
C ALA A 402 -1.46 -3.87 -43.33
N ALA A 403 -2.12 -2.82 -42.85
CA ALA A 403 -2.54 -1.55 -43.43
C ALA A 403 -2.72 -0.57 -42.25
N ALA A 404 -2.20 0.65 -42.39
CA ALA A 404 -2.55 1.77 -41.53
C ALA A 404 -3.87 2.36 -42.03
N THR A 405 -4.88 2.45 -41.16
CA THR A 405 -6.12 3.15 -41.47
C THR A 405 -6.12 4.47 -40.71
N THR A 406 -6.02 5.55 -41.47
CA THR A 406 -6.21 6.93 -41.03
C THR A 406 -7.71 7.21 -40.97
N LEU A 407 -8.22 7.64 -39.83
CA LEU A 407 -9.54 8.29 -39.72
C LEU A 407 -9.38 9.52 -38.85
N ALA A 408 -9.33 10.68 -39.52
CA ALA A 408 -9.49 11.98 -38.93
C ALA A 408 -10.99 12.23 -38.72
N THR A 409 -11.39 12.53 -37.50
CA THR A 409 -12.66 13.19 -37.20
C THR A 409 -12.38 14.29 -36.19
N ALA A 410 -12.42 15.53 -36.68
CA ALA A 410 -12.49 16.72 -35.85
C ALA A 410 -13.84 16.76 -35.15
N TYR A 411 -13.85 16.93 -33.82
CA TYR A 411 -15.04 17.38 -33.10
C TYR A 411 -14.65 18.46 -32.11
N SER A 412 -15.34 19.59 -32.25
CA SER A 412 -15.25 20.81 -31.48
C SER A 412 -15.70 20.60 -30.03
N ALA A 413 -14.98 21.21 -29.09
CA ALA A 413 -15.34 21.24 -27.68
C ALA A 413 -16.66 22.02 -27.46
N PRO A 414 -17.62 21.48 -26.68
CA PRO A 414 -18.75 22.26 -26.18
C PRO A 414 -18.35 23.06 -24.94
N SER A 415 -18.72 24.34 -24.91
CA SER A 415 -18.62 25.22 -23.74
C SER A 415 -19.53 24.74 -22.59
N PRO A 416 -19.17 24.94 -21.32
CA PRO A 416 -20.01 24.55 -20.20
C PRO A 416 -21.26 25.45 -20.06
N PRO A 417 -22.39 24.91 -19.58
CA PRO A 417 -23.60 25.68 -19.32
C PRO A 417 -23.44 26.56 -18.07
N ALA A 418 -23.83 27.82 -18.19
CA ALA A 418 -23.92 28.77 -17.08
C ALA A 418 -25.05 28.37 -16.12
N TYR A 419 -24.73 28.29 -14.82
CA TYR A 419 -25.70 28.14 -13.76
C TYR A 419 -26.38 29.49 -13.48
N VAL A 420 -27.71 29.50 -13.51
CA VAL A 420 -28.56 30.63 -13.16
C VAL A 420 -28.73 30.67 -11.64
N GLY A 421 -28.25 31.74 -11.00
CA GLY A 421 -28.46 32.01 -9.58
C GLY A 421 -28.67 33.51 -9.37
N ALA A 422 -29.82 33.87 -8.84
CA ALA A 422 -30.35 35.22 -8.78
C ALA A 422 -29.63 36.17 -7.81
N ALA A 423 -29.43 37.42 -8.23
CA ALA A 423 -29.47 38.59 -7.35
C ALA A 423 -29.97 39.80 -8.15
N LYS A 424 -31.04 40.44 -7.67
CA LYS A 424 -31.62 41.68 -8.19
C LYS A 424 -31.05 42.89 -7.45
N GLU A 425 -31.14 44.05 -8.13
CA GLU A 425 -30.92 45.46 -7.73
C GLU A 425 -29.52 46.01 -8.07
N ALA A 426 -29.34 46.61 -9.26
CA ALA A 426 -29.52 48.04 -9.65
C ALA A 426 -28.38 48.96 -9.11
N ILE A 427 -27.58 49.65 -9.94
CA ILE A 427 -27.90 50.93 -10.60
C ILE A 427 -26.99 51.20 -11.84
N LYS A 428 -27.66 51.51 -12.96
CA LYS A 428 -27.46 52.45 -14.11
C LYS A 428 -26.10 53.03 -14.56
N ASP A 429 -25.96 52.97 -15.90
CA ASP A 429 -25.43 53.93 -16.89
C ASP A 429 -23.93 54.31 -16.92
N ALA A 430 -23.23 53.80 -17.94
CA ALA A 430 -22.48 54.61 -18.92
C ALA A 430 -22.11 53.76 -20.16
N ALA A 431 -22.13 54.38 -21.33
CA ALA A 431 -22.16 53.76 -22.65
C ALA A 431 -20.80 53.82 -23.38
N LYS A 432 -20.66 52.94 -24.39
CA LYS A 432 -19.86 53.05 -25.63
C LYS A 432 -18.32 53.12 -25.50
N ASP A 433 -17.63 52.06 -25.91
CA ASP A 433 -16.94 51.95 -27.22
C ASP A 433 -16.06 50.69 -27.25
N ALA A 434 -15.91 50.10 -28.43
CA ALA A 434 -15.03 48.97 -28.69
C ALA A 434 -13.57 49.45 -28.76
N VAL A 435 -12.62 48.65 -28.24
CA VAL A 435 -11.30 48.28 -28.83
C VAL A 435 -10.36 47.68 -27.76
N ASP A 436 -9.65 46.64 -28.20
CA ASP A 436 -8.45 45.97 -27.69
C ASP A 436 -8.43 45.15 -26.39
N HIS A 437 -7.90 43.93 -26.55
CA HIS A 437 -7.60 42.99 -25.48
C HIS A 437 -6.35 43.42 -24.73
N ALA A 438 -6.52 43.94 -23.52
CA ALA A 438 -5.48 43.96 -22.49
C ALA A 438 -5.99 43.15 -21.29
N ILE A 439 -5.34 42.02 -21.01
CA ILE A 439 -5.55 41.26 -19.76
C ILE A 439 -4.81 42.03 -18.66
N GLU A 440 -5.53 42.79 -17.87
CA GLU A 440 -5.00 43.43 -16.66
C GLU A 440 -5.19 42.45 -15.48
N TYR A 441 -4.08 41.93 -14.95
CA TYR A 441 -4.11 41.14 -13.71
C TYR A 441 -4.23 42.09 -12.52
N VAL A 442 -5.45 42.23 -11.99
CA VAL A 442 -5.70 42.96 -10.74
C VAL A 442 -5.60 41.98 -9.57
N THR A 443 -4.50 42.06 -8.82
CA THR A 443 -4.35 41.34 -7.55
C THR A 443 -5.08 42.08 -6.45
N HIS A 444 -6.24 41.56 -6.02
CA HIS A 444 -6.90 42.05 -4.80
C HIS A 444 -6.25 41.41 -3.57
N VAL A 445 -5.47 42.19 -2.81
CA VAL A 445 -5.05 41.79 -1.46
C VAL A 445 -6.18 42.15 -0.49
N VAL A 446 -6.94 41.15 -0.06
CA VAL A 446 -7.94 41.29 0.99
C VAL A 446 -7.25 41.10 2.34
N THR A 447 -6.97 42.20 3.03
CA THR A 447 -6.51 42.16 4.43
C THR A 447 -7.72 41.96 5.33
N VAL A 448 -7.94 40.73 5.81
CA VAL A 448 -8.93 40.46 6.85
C VAL A 448 -8.29 40.78 8.21
N THR A 449 -8.73 41.88 8.83
CA THR A 449 -8.40 42.13 10.24
C THR A 449 -9.40 41.33 11.08
N ALA A 450 -8.94 40.26 11.73
CA ALA A 450 -9.77 39.57 12.70
C ALA A 450 -9.87 40.44 13.96
N ASP A 451 -11.07 40.93 14.26
CA ASP A 451 -11.35 41.54 15.55
C ASP A 451 -11.10 40.49 16.63
N SER A 452 -10.27 40.84 17.62
CA SER A 452 -9.99 39.98 18.76
C SER A 452 -11.29 39.72 19.52
N TYR A 453 -11.85 38.52 19.37
CA TYR A 453 -12.86 38.04 20.31
C TYR A 453 -12.20 37.98 21.70
N LYS A 454 -12.69 38.80 22.63
CA LYS A 454 -12.41 38.61 24.05
C LYS A 454 -12.89 37.22 24.43
N ARG A 455 -11.95 36.37 24.80
CA ARG A 455 -12.21 35.08 25.40
C ARG A 455 -12.70 35.35 26.82
N ASP A 456 -13.98 35.11 27.10
CA ASP A 456 -14.44 35.03 28.48
C ASP A 456 -13.68 33.91 29.18
N ALA A 457 -13.21 34.20 30.40
CA ALA A 457 -12.39 33.29 31.17
C ALA A 457 -13.14 31.96 31.42
N ALA A 458 -12.48 30.85 31.12
CA ALA A 458 -12.98 29.52 31.45
C ALA A 458 -13.19 29.42 32.99
N PRO A 459 -14.32 28.87 33.46
CA PRO A 459 -14.54 28.69 34.89
C PRO A 459 -13.54 27.66 35.44
N THR A 460 -12.90 28.03 36.56
CA THR A 460 -11.95 27.21 37.31
C THR A 460 -12.57 25.85 37.67
N PRO A 461 -11.86 24.71 37.51
CA PRO A 461 -12.42 23.42 37.87
C PRO A 461 -12.63 23.32 39.39
N HIS A 462 -13.89 23.22 39.80
CA HIS A 462 -14.26 22.84 41.16
C HIS A 462 -13.84 21.40 41.44
N LYS A 463 -13.01 21.21 42.48
CA LYS A 463 -12.77 19.89 43.09
C LYS A 463 -14.10 19.28 43.49
N ARG A 464 -14.46 18.12 42.93
CA ARG A 464 -15.57 17.30 43.42
C ARG A 464 -15.08 15.89 43.75
N HIS A 465 -14.96 15.71 45.06
CA HIS A 465 -15.06 14.50 45.88
C HIS A 465 -15.07 13.13 45.17
N GLU A 466 -13.99 12.38 45.40
CA GLU A 466 -14.00 10.91 45.39
C GLU A 466 -15.02 10.39 46.43
N HIS A 467 -15.92 9.51 45.98
CA HIS A 467 -16.61 8.60 46.87
C HIS A 467 -16.26 7.15 46.50
N ALA A 468 -15.74 6.47 47.51
CA ALA A 468 -15.26 5.11 47.53
C ALA A 468 -16.37 4.07 47.40
N HIS A 469 -16.11 3.02 46.62
CA HIS A 469 -16.57 1.62 46.77
C HIS A 469 -15.59 0.80 45.89
N MET A 470 -14.83 -0.21 46.29
CA MET A 470 -14.94 -1.16 47.38
C MET A 470 -13.55 -1.66 47.82
N ARG A 471 -13.34 -1.77 49.13
CA ARG A 471 -12.54 -2.84 49.72
C ARG A 471 -13.42 -3.53 50.74
N LYS A 472 -13.76 -4.80 50.50
CA LYS A 472 -13.95 -5.73 51.62
C LYS A 472 -13.74 -7.19 51.18
N HIS A 473 -12.74 -7.78 51.82
CA HIS A 473 -12.52 -9.20 52.11
C HIS A 473 -11.43 -9.95 51.32
N GLN A 474 -10.23 -9.92 51.91
CA GLN A 474 -9.45 -11.13 52.12
C GLN A 474 -9.18 -11.28 53.62
N ARG A 475 -9.64 -12.41 54.18
CA ARG A 475 -9.03 -13.25 55.24
C ARG A 475 -10.14 -13.99 55.99
N HIS A 476 -10.36 -15.25 55.64
CA HIS A 476 -10.25 -16.40 56.54
C HIS A 476 -10.56 -17.70 55.77
N ILE A 477 -9.62 -18.66 55.93
CA ILE A 477 -9.61 -20.07 55.49
C ILE A 477 -9.21 -20.30 54.03
#